data_AF-A0A6C0H9E4-F1
#
_entry.id   AF-A0A6C0H9E4-F1
#
_cell.length_a   1.000
_cell.length_b   1.000
_cell.length_c   1.000
_cell.angle_alpha   90.00
_cell.angle_beta   90.00
_cell.angle_gamma   90.00
#
_symmetry.space_group_name_H-M   'P 1'
#
loop_
_entity.id
_entity.type
_entity.pdbx_description
1 polymer ?
#
loop_
_entity_poly.entity_id
_entity_poly.type
_entity_poly.pdbx_seq_one_letter_code
_entity_poly.pdbx_strand_id
1 'polypeptide(L)'
;MSFVGWINNDKQNIVPECLAMNPNPKLISYLKRNPAMIDWKVLSANPNAIDLFVYDYGITEYHPSGLIDWQQICLNPHPEAIRLIKERHRMNMEKYNNGKRIDPHFILHWQNLSKNTNPEAIAFLKENPENLCFYRQEHEYDPHEDDPDYDPYDKKNLYGDQPYQPDDMFQDDTPGEYFWHEMCENPAAIDFVKEKEQIILAHLTKNTSDIALEIIKEDIKYINDPYSLCWLSENRNSKALELLEENPDKIIWSSLCKNPNPKALALLEKNPEKIDWTYLSANPSAIELLEKNPDKIDLRWLCKNPKAGKLFGKMMYDDTMRHFIDKLDWHWLSANPCIFK
;
A
#
# COMPACT_ATOMS: atom_id res chain seq x y z
N MET A 1 -4.58 2.28 25.93
CA MET A 1 -4.54 1.12 25.01
C MET A 1 -3.11 1.03 24.51
N SER A 2 -2.46 -0.13 24.67
CA SER A 2 -1.01 -0.28 24.59
C SER A 2 -0.62 -1.38 23.61
N PHE A 3 0.65 -1.39 23.21
CA PHE A 3 1.28 -2.54 22.60
C PHE A 3 1.06 -3.82 23.43
N VAL A 4 1.17 -4.97 22.75
CA VAL A 4 1.22 -6.28 23.38
C VAL A 4 2.35 -6.34 24.41
N GLY A 5 2.14 -7.15 25.45
CA GLY A 5 3.01 -7.16 26.64
C GLY A 5 4.48 -7.37 26.33
N TRP A 6 4.77 -8.22 25.35
CA TRP A 6 6.14 -8.59 24.99
C TRP A 6 6.93 -7.49 24.27
N ILE A 7 6.27 -6.44 23.74
CA ILE A 7 6.96 -5.28 23.13
C ILE A 7 7.27 -4.21 24.18
N ASN A 8 6.66 -4.28 25.37
CA ASN A 8 6.60 -3.11 26.24
C ASN A 8 7.97 -2.58 26.68
N ASN A 9 8.98 -3.45 26.79
CA ASN A 9 10.34 -3.08 27.21
C ASN A 9 11.20 -2.54 26.05
N ASP A 10 10.72 -2.65 24.81
CA ASP A 10 11.47 -2.38 23.58
C ASP A 10 10.75 -1.38 22.65
N LYS A 11 9.78 -0.64 23.20
CA LYS A 11 8.99 0.35 22.44
C LYS A 11 9.85 1.45 21.81
N GLN A 12 11.02 1.71 22.38
CA GLN A 12 12.00 2.66 21.84
C GLN A 12 12.49 2.27 20.44
N ASN A 13 12.34 1.00 20.06
CA ASN A 13 12.73 0.51 18.74
C ASN A 13 11.61 0.65 17.69
N ILE A 14 10.40 1.10 18.08
CA ILE A 14 9.31 1.33 17.12
C ILE A 14 9.67 2.48 16.19
N VAL A 15 9.53 2.23 14.89
CA VAL A 15 9.82 3.17 13.80
C VAL A 15 8.53 3.94 13.48
N PRO A 16 8.45 5.26 13.75
CA PRO A 16 7.22 6.06 13.58
C PRO A 16 6.64 6.01 12.16
N GLU A 17 7.48 6.13 11.13
CA GLU A 17 7.08 6.13 9.72
C GLU A 17 6.41 4.81 9.34
N CYS A 18 6.93 3.70 9.88
CA CYS A 18 6.37 2.37 9.67
C CYS A 18 5.09 2.15 10.46
N LEU A 19 4.97 2.76 11.65
CA LEU A 19 3.79 2.69 12.49
C LEU A 19 2.57 3.34 11.81
N ALA A 20 2.77 4.40 11.03
CA ALA A 20 1.72 5.05 10.25
C ALA A 20 1.09 4.13 9.18
N MET A 21 1.82 3.12 8.70
CA MET A 21 1.30 2.09 7.78
C MET A 21 0.50 0.98 8.48
N ASN A 22 0.47 0.95 9.81
CA ASN A 22 -0.10 -0.16 10.55
C ASN A 22 -1.64 -0.24 10.32
N PRO A 23 -2.18 -1.38 9.83
CA PRO A 23 -3.59 -1.49 9.49
C PRO A 23 -4.48 -1.75 10.71
N ASN A 24 -3.92 -1.81 11.93
CA ASN A 24 -4.70 -2.05 13.13
C ASN A 24 -5.51 -0.80 13.54
N PRO A 25 -6.85 -0.88 13.70
CA PRO A 25 -7.67 0.27 14.10
C PRO A 25 -7.25 0.94 15.42
N LYS A 26 -6.57 0.20 16.30
CA LYS A 26 -6.06 0.71 17.58
C LYS A 26 -4.91 1.70 17.42
N LEU A 27 -4.28 1.77 16.25
CA LEU A 27 -3.23 2.73 15.90
C LEU A 27 -3.65 4.17 16.21
N ILE A 28 -4.86 4.57 15.81
CA ILE A 28 -5.31 5.96 15.91
C ILE A 28 -5.40 6.41 17.37
N SER A 29 -5.94 5.55 18.24
CA SER A 29 -5.99 5.80 19.68
C SER A 29 -4.60 5.91 20.34
N TYR A 30 -3.57 5.33 19.72
CA TYR A 30 -2.19 5.44 20.16
C TYR A 30 -1.55 6.74 19.64
N LEU A 31 -1.71 7.06 18.35
CA LEU A 31 -1.17 8.29 17.74
C LEU A 31 -1.76 9.56 18.39
N LYS A 32 -3.06 9.58 18.72
CA LYS A 32 -3.67 10.71 19.46
C LYS A 32 -2.98 11.02 20.80
N ARG A 33 -2.39 10.02 21.43
CA ARG A 33 -1.64 10.18 22.69
C ARG A 33 -0.16 10.49 22.49
N ASN A 34 0.34 10.32 21.28
CA ASN A 34 1.75 10.48 20.91
C ASN A 34 1.85 11.28 19.61
N PRO A 35 1.40 12.55 19.58
CA PRO A 35 1.28 13.33 18.36
C PRO A 35 2.62 13.55 17.63
N ALA A 36 3.75 13.51 18.36
CA ALA A 36 5.09 13.61 17.78
C ALA A 36 5.49 12.42 16.88
N MET A 37 4.74 11.32 16.92
CA MET A 37 4.98 10.13 16.08
C MET A 37 4.13 10.12 14.79
N ILE A 38 3.36 11.18 14.53
CA ILE A 38 2.48 11.23 13.38
C ILE A 38 3.26 11.60 12.12
N ASP A 39 3.27 10.70 11.14
CA ASP A 39 3.69 10.96 9.76
C ASP A 39 2.44 11.16 8.89
N TRP A 40 2.11 12.41 8.57
CA TRP A 40 0.91 12.78 7.82
C TRP A 40 0.91 12.26 6.36
N LYS A 41 2.09 12.14 5.75
CA LYS A 41 2.24 11.67 4.37
C LYS A 41 1.81 10.21 4.26
N VAL A 42 2.40 9.35 5.09
CA VAL A 42 2.11 7.92 5.08
C VAL A 42 0.71 7.63 5.61
N LEU A 43 0.27 8.39 6.60
CA LEU A 43 -1.03 8.18 7.25
C LEU A 43 -2.22 8.54 6.34
N SER A 44 -2.02 9.40 5.34
CA SER A 44 -3.05 9.74 4.34
C SER A 44 -3.54 8.52 3.55
N ALA A 45 -2.67 7.55 3.29
CA ALA A 45 -3.03 6.28 2.65
C ALA A 45 -3.69 5.27 3.61
N ASN A 46 -3.62 5.49 4.93
CA ASN A 46 -4.15 4.55 5.93
C ASN A 46 -5.67 4.73 6.12
N PRO A 47 -6.50 3.71 5.81
CA PRO A 47 -7.95 3.84 5.93
C PRO A 47 -8.44 4.02 7.36
N ASN A 48 -7.69 3.57 8.37
CA ASN A 48 -8.07 3.76 9.76
C ASN A 48 -7.91 5.22 10.21
N ALA A 49 -7.08 6.00 9.53
CA ALA A 49 -6.74 7.36 9.94
C ALA A 49 -7.70 8.43 9.44
N ILE A 50 -8.71 8.04 8.64
CA ILE A 50 -9.61 8.98 8.00
C ILE A 50 -10.28 9.94 9.00
N ASP A 51 -10.63 9.46 10.19
CA ASP A 51 -11.27 10.25 11.23
C ASP A 51 -10.37 11.37 11.76
N LEU A 52 -9.04 11.17 11.75
CA LEU A 52 -8.10 12.19 12.18
C LEU A 52 -8.23 13.43 11.29
N PHE A 53 -8.15 13.26 9.98
CA PHE A 53 -8.17 14.39 9.05
C PHE A 53 -9.59 14.97 8.88
N VAL A 54 -10.64 14.14 9.00
CA VAL A 54 -12.03 14.58 8.75
C VAL A 54 -12.66 15.25 9.97
N TYR A 55 -12.50 14.69 11.17
CA TYR A 55 -13.26 15.10 12.36
C TYR A 55 -12.40 15.72 13.45
N ASP A 56 -11.23 15.14 13.74
CA ASP A 56 -10.42 15.59 14.87
C ASP A 56 -9.60 16.84 14.56
N TYR A 57 -9.12 16.98 13.32
CA TYR A 57 -8.36 18.15 12.86
C TYR A 57 -9.17 19.06 11.90
N GLY A 58 -10.31 18.57 11.39
CA GLY A 58 -11.34 19.35 10.70
C GLY A 58 -10.97 19.82 9.29
N ILE A 59 -11.78 19.46 8.29
CA ILE A 59 -11.69 20.05 6.94
C ILE A 59 -12.40 21.40 6.97
N THR A 60 -11.66 22.49 6.94
CA THR A 60 -12.22 23.84 6.70
C THR A 60 -11.66 24.42 5.40
N GLU A 61 -12.42 25.28 4.74
CA GLU A 61 -12.05 26.03 3.52
C GLU A 61 -10.72 26.79 3.65
N TYR A 62 -10.30 27.09 4.89
CA TYR A 62 -9.10 27.82 5.25
C TYR A 62 -8.06 26.97 6.01
N HIS A 63 -8.21 25.64 6.01
CA HIS A 63 -7.30 24.74 6.72
C HIS A 63 -5.93 24.71 6.01
N PRO A 64 -4.79 24.69 6.74
CA PRO A 64 -3.50 24.44 6.12
C PRO A 64 -3.56 23.09 5.41
N SER A 65 -3.42 23.16 4.10
CA SER A 65 -3.18 22.07 3.18
C SER A 65 -2.10 21.06 3.57
N GLY A 66 -1.34 21.31 4.62
CA GLY A 66 -0.16 20.55 5.01
C GLY A 66 -0.38 19.21 5.72
N LEU A 67 -1.62 18.81 6.07
CA LEU A 67 -1.84 17.53 6.78
C LEU A 67 -2.30 16.36 5.90
N ILE A 68 -2.91 16.61 4.73
CA ILE A 68 -3.32 15.56 3.80
C ILE A 68 -2.34 15.56 2.64
N ASP A 69 -1.66 14.44 2.44
CA ASP A 69 -0.96 14.19 1.19
C ASP A 69 -1.99 13.70 0.15
N TRP A 70 -2.33 14.59 -0.78
CA TRP A 70 -3.36 14.33 -1.80
C TRP A 70 -2.96 13.28 -2.84
N GLN A 71 -1.67 12.96 -2.94
CA GLN A 71 -1.21 11.86 -3.78
C GLN A 71 -1.33 10.52 -3.05
N GLN A 72 -1.01 10.49 -1.76
CA GLN A 72 -1.10 9.27 -0.94
C GLN A 72 -2.54 8.92 -0.57
N ILE A 73 -3.43 9.91 -0.36
CA ILE A 73 -4.85 9.64 -0.10
C ILE A 73 -5.52 8.89 -1.26
N CYS A 74 -5.00 9.00 -2.48
CA CYS A 74 -5.47 8.22 -3.63
C CYS A 74 -5.31 6.70 -3.46
N LEU A 75 -4.44 6.22 -2.57
CA LEU A 75 -4.33 4.80 -2.20
C LEU A 75 -5.34 4.39 -1.13
N ASN A 76 -5.97 5.35 -0.44
CA ASN A 76 -6.84 5.09 0.69
C ASN A 76 -8.19 4.51 0.21
N PRO A 77 -8.54 3.26 0.58
CA PRO A 77 -9.77 2.64 0.10
C PRO A 77 -11.01 3.06 0.89
N HIS A 78 -10.88 3.89 1.92
CA HIS A 78 -12.02 4.29 2.75
C HIS A 78 -13.03 5.13 1.94
N PRO A 79 -14.36 4.88 2.03
CA PRO A 79 -15.36 5.63 1.26
C PRO A 79 -15.27 7.15 1.45
N GLU A 80 -15.02 7.61 2.67
CA GLU A 80 -14.83 9.04 2.95
C GLU A 80 -13.58 9.61 2.25
N ALA A 81 -12.49 8.83 2.12
CA ALA A 81 -11.35 9.26 1.33
C ALA A 81 -11.72 9.42 -0.15
N ILE A 82 -12.54 8.52 -0.70
CA ILE A 82 -13.07 8.64 -2.07
C ILE A 82 -13.93 9.90 -2.22
N ARG A 83 -14.77 10.23 -1.22
CA ARG A 83 -15.53 11.48 -1.20
C ARG A 83 -14.61 12.70 -1.24
N LEU A 84 -13.53 12.71 -0.45
CA LEU A 84 -12.54 13.79 -0.43
C LEU A 84 -11.80 13.93 -1.76
N ILE A 85 -11.41 12.82 -2.38
CA ILE A 85 -10.77 12.78 -3.70
C ILE A 85 -11.70 13.40 -4.75
N LYS A 86 -12.97 12.99 -4.78
CA LYS A 86 -13.99 13.54 -5.70
C LYS A 86 -14.17 15.04 -5.51
N GLU A 87 -14.24 15.51 -4.27
CA GLU A 87 -14.38 16.93 -3.94
C GLU A 87 -13.13 17.74 -4.32
N ARG A 88 -11.93 17.23 -4.02
CA ARG A 88 -10.67 17.85 -4.43
C ARG A 88 -10.57 17.95 -5.94
N HIS A 89 -10.93 16.89 -6.66
CA HIS A 89 -10.99 16.92 -8.11
C HIS A 89 -11.93 18.02 -8.61
N ARG A 90 -13.15 18.13 -8.05
CA ARG A 90 -14.10 19.19 -8.39
C ARG A 90 -13.49 20.58 -8.22
N MET A 91 -12.84 20.84 -7.09
CA MET A 91 -12.17 22.12 -6.81
C MET A 91 -11.00 22.38 -7.77
N ASN A 92 -10.21 21.35 -8.08
CA ASN A 92 -9.09 21.44 -9.01
C ASN A 92 -9.60 21.76 -10.43
N MET A 93 -10.68 21.12 -10.88
CA MET A 93 -11.32 21.41 -12.15
C MET A 93 -11.90 22.82 -12.21
N GLU A 94 -12.49 23.32 -11.13
CA GLU A 94 -12.97 24.70 -11.05
C GLU A 94 -11.84 25.71 -11.19
N LYS A 95 -10.70 25.51 -10.48
CA LYS A 95 -9.50 26.32 -10.65
C LYS A 95 -8.96 26.25 -12.09
N TYR A 96 -8.82 25.04 -12.62
CA TYR A 96 -8.33 24.82 -13.98
C TYR A 96 -9.18 25.52 -15.04
N ASN A 97 -10.50 25.35 -14.97
CA ASN A 97 -11.44 25.97 -15.92
C ASN A 97 -11.44 27.50 -15.84
N ASN A 98 -11.01 28.07 -14.71
CA ASN A 98 -10.81 29.51 -14.54
C ASN A 98 -9.41 29.98 -14.94
N GLY A 99 -8.57 29.13 -15.54
CA GLY A 99 -7.20 29.46 -15.96
C GLY A 99 -6.25 29.68 -14.79
N LYS A 100 -6.56 29.11 -13.61
CA LYS A 100 -5.70 29.23 -12.42
C LYS A 100 -4.84 28.00 -12.23
N ARG A 101 -3.61 28.22 -11.78
CA ARG A 101 -2.68 27.15 -11.44
C ARG A 101 -3.17 26.37 -10.21
N ILE A 102 -2.85 25.08 -10.19
CA ILE A 102 -3.08 24.19 -9.07
C ILE A 102 -1.74 23.93 -8.38
N ASP A 103 -1.71 24.06 -7.06
CA ASP A 103 -0.53 23.68 -6.26
C ASP A 103 -0.24 22.18 -6.46
N PRO A 104 1.01 21.79 -6.78
CA PRO A 104 1.40 20.39 -6.92
C PRO A 104 1.00 19.48 -5.74
N HIS A 105 0.94 20.00 -4.51
CA HIS A 105 0.54 19.24 -3.33
C HIS A 105 -0.95 18.90 -3.28
N PHE A 106 -1.79 19.56 -4.10
CA PHE A 106 -3.23 19.28 -4.21
C PHE A 106 -3.59 18.39 -5.40
N ILE A 107 -2.61 18.04 -6.23
CA ILE A 107 -2.83 17.20 -7.40
C ILE A 107 -3.02 15.75 -6.95
N LEU A 108 -4.07 15.12 -7.48
CA LEU A 108 -4.35 13.71 -7.24
C LEU A 108 -3.39 12.83 -8.04
N HIS A 109 -3.11 11.62 -7.56
CA HIS A 109 -2.17 10.72 -8.24
C HIS A 109 -2.92 9.58 -8.93
N TRP A 110 -2.96 9.59 -10.26
CA TRP A 110 -3.77 8.64 -11.04
C TRP A 110 -3.30 7.20 -10.92
N GLN A 111 -1.98 6.95 -10.97
CA GLN A 111 -1.44 5.60 -10.75
C GLN A 111 -1.85 5.03 -9.37
N ASN A 112 -1.88 5.87 -8.34
CA ASN A 112 -2.33 5.47 -7.00
C ASN A 112 -3.83 5.18 -6.98
N LEU A 113 -4.65 5.97 -7.66
CA LEU A 113 -6.07 5.66 -7.85
C LEU A 113 -6.27 4.34 -8.60
N SER A 114 -5.45 4.04 -9.61
CA SER A 114 -5.51 2.76 -10.35
C SER A 114 -5.19 1.56 -9.47
N LYS A 115 -4.36 1.75 -8.43
CA LYS A 115 -4.05 0.75 -7.39
C LYS A 115 -5.12 0.67 -6.29
N ASN A 116 -6.05 1.64 -6.21
CA ASN A 116 -7.02 1.71 -5.12
C ASN A 116 -8.01 0.54 -5.19
N THR A 117 -8.17 -0.16 -4.08
CA THR A 117 -9.02 -1.37 -4.00
C THR A 117 -10.51 -1.05 -3.85
N ASN A 118 -10.89 0.21 -3.66
CA ASN A 118 -12.28 0.63 -3.61
C ASN A 118 -12.86 0.73 -5.04
N PRO A 119 -13.92 -0.01 -5.39
CA PRO A 119 -14.53 0.06 -6.72
C PRO A 119 -14.99 1.46 -7.14
N GLU A 120 -15.39 2.32 -6.19
CA GLU A 120 -15.77 3.70 -6.49
C GLU A 120 -14.60 4.55 -6.98
N ALA A 121 -13.36 4.27 -6.54
CA ALA A 121 -12.18 4.95 -7.05
C ALA A 121 -11.96 4.61 -8.53
N ILE A 122 -12.16 3.34 -8.88
CA ILE A 122 -12.05 2.86 -10.26
C ILE A 122 -13.19 3.39 -11.12
N ALA A 123 -14.43 3.44 -10.59
CA ALA A 123 -15.54 4.09 -11.29
C ALA A 123 -15.24 5.58 -11.55
N PHE A 124 -14.72 6.27 -10.54
CA PHE A 124 -14.31 7.67 -10.67
C PHE A 124 -13.22 7.87 -11.73
N LEU A 125 -12.22 7.00 -11.81
CA LEU A 125 -11.22 7.03 -12.89
C LEU A 125 -11.85 6.89 -14.28
N LYS A 126 -12.82 5.97 -14.44
CA LYS A 126 -13.50 5.74 -15.74
C LYS A 126 -14.30 6.96 -16.19
N GLU A 127 -14.90 7.68 -15.23
CA GLU A 127 -15.67 8.90 -15.49
C GLU A 127 -14.77 10.11 -15.81
N ASN A 128 -13.49 10.06 -15.43
CA ASN A 128 -12.53 11.15 -15.56
C ASN A 128 -11.22 10.68 -16.24
N PRO A 129 -11.27 10.28 -17.53
CA PRO A 129 -10.10 9.80 -18.29
C PRO A 129 -9.04 10.89 -18.52
N GLU A 130 -9.45 12.15 -18.42
CA GLU A 130 -8.57 13.30 -18.60
C GLU A 130 -7.77 13.51 -17.31
N ASN A 131 -6.58 12.92 -17.25
CA ASN A 131 -5.69 13.07 -16.09
C ASN A 131 -5.38 14.57 -15.86
N LEU A 132 -5.68 15.11 -14.66
CA LEU A 132 -5.21 16.45 -14.27
C LEU A 132 -3.67 16.55 -14.24
N CYS A 133 -2.97 15.41 -14.20
CA CYS A 133 -1.51 15.29 -14.19
C CYS A 133 -0.81 15.66 -15.52
N PHE A 134 -1.17 16.78 -16.16
CA PHE A 134 -0.28 17.48 -17.09
C PHE A 134 0.46 18.60 -16.33
N TYR A 135 1.53 18.17 -15.68
CA TYR A 135 2.63 18.92 -15.06
C TYR A 135 2.88 20.32 -15.64
N ARG A 136 2.54 21.33 -14.82
CA ARG A 136 2.65 22.78 -15.03
C ARG A 136 1.66 23.32 -16.06
N GLN A 137 0.41 23.51 -15.64
CA GLN A 137 -0.43 24.53 -16.28
C GLN A 137 0.38 25.85 -16.29
N GLU A 138 0.88 26.24 -17.46
CA GLU A 138 1.94 27.24 -17.69
C GLU A 138 1.53 28.69 -17.34
N HIS A 139 0.49 28.87 -16.53
CA HIS A 139 0.17 30.21 -16.06
C HIS A 139 1.33 30.74 -15.22
N GLU A 140 1.73 31.99 -15.49
CA GLU A 140 2.78 32.67 -14.73
C GLU A 140 2.42 32.61 -13.24
N TYR A 141 3.42 32.31 -12.41
CA TYR A 141 3.26 32.34 -10.96
C TYR A 141 2.85 33.75 -10.54
N ASP A 142 1.68 33.89 -9.93
CA ASP A 142 1.22 35.14 -9.33
C ASP A 142 1.35 35.00 -7.80
N PRO A 143 2.36 35.63 -7.17
CA PRO A 143 2.55 35.54 -5.73
C PRO A 143 1.33 35.98 -4.92
N HIS A 144 0.49 36.88 -5.44
CA HIS A 144 -0.71 37.35 -4.74
C HIS A 144 -1.84 36.31 -4.73
N GLU A 145 -1.87 35.39 -5.70
CA GLU A 145 -2.90 34.36 -5.80
C GLU A 145 -2.42 32.97 -5.37
N ASP A 146 -1.14 32.68 -5.61
CA ASP A 146 -0.53 31.36 -5.44
C ASP A 146 0.16 31.18 -4.08
N ASP A 147 0.48 32.28 -3.37
CA ASP A 147 1.10 32.26 -2.05
C ASP A 147 0.20 32.99 -1.02
N PRO A 148 -0.57 32.25 -0.20
CA PRO A 148 -1.47 32.85 0.78
C PRO A 148 -0.76 33.57 1.93
N ASP A 149 0.55 33.35 2.08
CA ASP A 149 1.41 34.04 3.05
C ASP A 149 2.24 35.16 2.38
N TYR A 150 1.96 35.48 1.11
CA TYR A 150 2.66 36.51 0.36
C TYR A 150 2.40 37.91 0.93
N ASP A 151 3.38 38.41 1.68
CA ASP A 151 3.50 39.81 2.04
C ASP A 151 4.49 40.49 1.07
N PRO A 152 4.05 41.44 0.22
CA PRO A 152 4.92 42.14 -0.72
C PRO A 152 6.05 42.95 -0.06
N TYR A 153 6.04 43.09 1.27
CA TYR A 153 7.05 43.79 2.06
C TYR A 153 7.96 42.86 2.89
N ASP A 154 7.68 41.55 2.96
CA ASP A 154 8.52 40.60 3.70
C ASP A 154 9.67 40.12 2.81
N LYS A 155 10.90 40.61 3.06
CA LYS A 155 12.11 40.20 2.33
C LYS A 155 12.63 38.84 2.82
N LYS A 156 11.80 37.81 2.80
CA LYS A 156 12.28 36.44 2.95
C LYS A 156 12.85 35.99 1.61
N ASN A 157 14.10 35.54 1.61
CA ASN A 157 14.65 34.77 0.50
C ASN A 157 13.74 33.56 0.29
N LEU A 158 12.88 33.61 -0.74
CA LEU A 158 11.93 32.55 -1.11
C LEU A 158 12.61 31.20 -1.42
N TYR A 159 13.94 31.21 -1.58
CA TYR A 159 14.77 30.01 -1.63
C TYR A 159 16.04 30.30 -0.82
N GLY A 160 16.10 29.85 0.43
CA GLY A 160 17.35 29.88 1.18
C GLY A 160 18.35 28.91 0.55
N ASP A 161 19.36 29.42 -0.18
CA ASP A 161 20.60 28.78 -0.67
C ASP A 161 20.61 27.29 -1.07
N GLN A 162 19.46 26.66 -1.28
CA GLN A 162 19.35 25.29 -1.77
C GLN A 162 18.62 25.31 -3.12
N PRO A 163 19.26 24.86 -4.20
CA PRO A 163 18.54 24.59 -5.44
C PRO A 163 17.48 23.52 -5.13
N TYR A 164 16.22 23.88 -5.32
CA TYR A 164 15.09 22.95 -5.30
C TYR A 164 15.39 21.81 -6.30
N GLN A 165 15.76 20.64 -5.77
CA GLN A 165 15.81 19.39 -6.51
C GLN A 165 14.69 18.51 -5.94
N PRO A 166 13.57 18.36 -6.65
CA PRO A 166 12.59 17.34 -6.33
C PRO A 166 13.22 16.01 -6.70
N ASP A 167 13.91 15.41 -5.74
CA ASP A 167 14.29 14.02 -5.87
C ASP A 167 12.97 13.23 -5.98
N ASP A 168 12.76 12.64 -7.16
CA ASP A 168 11.72 11.66 -7.50
C ASP A 168 10.28 12.12 -7.84
N MET A 169 10.02 13.40 -8.18
CA MET A 169 8.69 13.83 -8.68
C MET A 169 8.52 13.73 -10.21
N PHE A 170 9.50 13.19 -10.94
CA PHE A 170 9.57 13.28 -12.40
C PHE A 170 9.66 11.91 -13.07
N GLN A 171 8.60 11.11 -13.01
CA GLN A 171 8.42 10.09 -14.03
C GLN A 171 7.61 10.70 -15.17
N ASP A 172 8.17 10.65 -16.37
CA ASP A 172 7.58 11.13 -17.62
C ASP A 172 6.33 10.29 -17.94
N ASP A 173 5.22 10.59 -17.27
CA ASP A 173 3.93 9.99 -17.57
C ASP A 173 3.28 10.74 -18.74
N THR A 174 3.10 10.05 -19.86
CA THR A 174 2.40 10.59 -21.02
C THR A 174 0.91 10.77 -20.69
N PRO A 175 0.35 11.98 -20.85
CA PRO A 175 -1.06 12.22 -20.56
C PRO A 175 -1.97 11.40 -21.50
N GLY A 176 -3.06 10.86 -20.93
CA GLY A 176 -4.13 10.20 -21.69
C GLY A 176 -4.11 8.67 -21.64
N GLU A 177 -3.09 8.06 -21.06
CA GLU A 177 -3.06 6.62 -20.85
C GLU A 177 -3.40 6.28 -19.41
N TYR A 178 -4.39 5.39 -19.24
CA TYR A 178 -4.59 4.74 -17.95
C TYR A 178 -3.35 3.92 -17.60
N PHE A 179 -3.09 3.77 -16.32
CA PHE A 179 -2.04 2.89 -15.82
C PHE A 179 -2.46 1.42 -15.99
N TRP A 180 -2.37 0.91 -17.22
CA TRP A 180 -2.92 -0.39 -17.60
C TRP A 180 -2.28 -1.56 -16.85
N HIS A 181 -1.01 -1.44 -16.47
CA HIS A 181 -0.33 -2.40 -15.62
C HIS A 181 -1.06 -2.53 -14.28
N GLU A 182 -1.24 -1.42 -13.57
CA GLU A 182 -1.96 -1.34 -12.29
C GLU A 182 -3.43 -1.76 -12.41
N MET A 183 -4.10 -1.33 -13.49
CA MET A 183 -5.49 -1.67 -13.74
C MET A 183 -5.65 -3.18 -14.01
N CYS A 184 -4.70 -3.81 -14.72
CA CYS A 184 -4.67 -5.27 -14.89
C CYS A 184 -4.48 -5.99 -13.55
N GLU A 185 -3.66 -5.45 -12.65
CA GLU A 185 -3.46 -6.04 -11.31
C GLU A 185 -4.69 -5.87 -10.40
N ASN A 186 -5.51 -4.84 -10.63
CA ASN A 186 -6.63 -4.47 -9.77
C ASN A 186 -7.91 -5.28 -10.06
N PRO A 187 -8.42 -6.07 -9.10
CA PRO A 187 -9.64 -6.85 -9.28
C PRO A 187 -10.88 -6.00 -9.61
N ALA A 188 -10.96 -4.77 -9.12
CA ALA A 188 -12.09 -3.86 -9.36
C ALA A 188 -12.08 -3.23 -10.77
N ALA A 189 -10.96 -3.33 -11.49
CA ALA A 189 -10.78 -2.76 -12.82
C ALA A 189 -10.92 -3.79 -13.96
N ILE A 190 -11.05 -5.08 -13.65
CA ILE A 190 -10.97 -6.15 -14.67
C ILE A 190 -11.98 -6.01 -15.80
N ASP A 191 -13.22 -5.63 -15.51
CA ASP A 191 -14.25 -5.45 -16.53
C ASP A 191 -13.89 -4.32 -17.51
N PHE A 192 -13.28 -3.26 -16.99
CA PHE A 192 -12.87 -2.11 -17.80
C PHE A 192 -11.63 -2.41 -18.64
N VAL A 193 -10.64 -3.09 -18.06
CA VAL A 193 -9.46 -3.59 -18.78
C VAL A 193 -9.88 -4.47 -19.95
N LYS A 194 -10.85 -5.36 -19.71
CA LYS A 194 -11.43 -6.24 -20.73
C LYS A 194 -12.20 -5.46 -21.81
N GLU A 195 -13.06 -4.52 -21.42
CA GLU A 195 -13.83 -3.68 -22.34
C GLU A 195 -12.93 -2.87 -23.29
N LYS A 196 -11.79 -2.38 -22.78
CA LYS A 196 -10.84 -1.57 -23.54
C LYS A 196 -9.83 -2.38 -24.33
N GLU A 197 -9.86 -3.70 -24.22
CA GLU A 197 -8.89 -4.62 -24.84
C GLU A 197 -7.44 -4.34 -24.44
N GLN A 198 -7.22 -3.79 -23.23
CA GLN A 198 -5.90 -3.39 -22.71
C GLN A 198 -5.34 -4.43 -21.74
N ILE A 199 -5.39 -5.69 -22.16
CA ILE A 199 -4.96 -6.82 -21.33
C ILE A 199 -3.45 -6.98 -21.37
N ILE A 200 -2.83 -6.93 -20.19
CA ILE A 200 -1.42 -7.26 -19.99
C ILE A 200 -1.34 -8.56 -19.19
N LEU A 201 -1.22 -9.69 -19.90
CA LEU A 201 -1.28 -11.06 -19.32
C LEU A 201 -0.37 -11.25 -18.10
N ALA A 202 0.86 -10.73 -18.17
CA ALA A 202 1.82 -10.78 -17.06
C ALA A 202 1.24 -10.18 -15.77
N HIS A 203 0.64 -8.99 -15.86
CA HIS A 203 0.09 -8.26 -14.71
C HIS A 203 -1.24 -8.85 -14.22
N LEU A 204 -2.04 -9.47 -15.11
CA LEU A 204 -3.24 -10.19 -14.69
C LEU A 204 -2.94 -11.32 -13.69
N THR A 205 -1.74 -11.92 -13.71
CA THR A 205 -1.41 -13.03 -12.79
C THR A 205 -1.49 -12.64 -11.31
N LYS A 206 -1.33 -11.35 -11.01
CA LYS A 206 -1.48 -10.78 -9.68
C LYS A 206 -2.94 -10.46 -9.32
N ASN A 207 -3.81 -10.37 -10.31
CA ASN A 207 -5.22 -10.05 -10.12
C ASN A 207 -5.96 -11.23 -9.47
N THR A 208 -6.68 -10.96 -8.38
CA THR A 208 -7.37 -11.99 -7.60
C THR A 208 -8.82 -12.21 -8.03
N SER A 209 -9.30 -11.56 -9.09
CA SER A 209 -10.64 -11.78 -9.64
C SER A 209 -10.72 -13.08 -10.43
N ASP A 210 -11.84 -13.79 -10.29
CA ASP A 210 -12.13 -14.97 -11.09
C ASP A 210 -12.08 -14.68 -12.60
N ILE A 211 -12.56 -13.51 -13.03
CA ILE A 211 -12.58 -13.11 -14.45
C ILE A 211 -11.16 -13.06 -15.01
N ALA A 212 -10.21 -12.51 -14.25
CA ALA A 212 -8.82 -12.44 -14.66
C ALA A 212 -8.20 -13.85 -14.79
N LEU A 213 -8.53 -14.75 -13.86
CA LEU A 213 -8.00 -16.11 -13.86
C LEU A 213 -8.60 -16.98 -14.97
N GLU A 214 -9.86 -16.76 -15.36
CA GLU A 214 -10.41 -17.39 -16.57
C GLU A 214 -9.69 -16.93 -17.84
N ILE A 215 -9.35 -15.63 -17.94
CA ILE A 215 -8.54 -15.11 -19.07
C ILE A 215 -7.15 -15.77 -19.07
N ILE A 216 -6.49 -15.84 -17.92
CA ILE A 216 -5.17 -16.48 -17.79
C ILE A 216 -5.23 -17.96 -18.17
N LYS A 217 -6.31 -18.68 -17.82
CA LYS A 217 -6.43 -20.11 -18.07
C LYS A 217 -6.19 -20.48 -19.54
N GLU A 218 -6.71 -19.69 -20.47
CA GLU A 218 -6.59 -19.93 -21.91
C GLU A 218 -5.15 -19.67 -22.42
N ASP A 219 -4.46 -18.71 -21.81
CA ASP A 219 -3.17 -18.17 -22.26
C ASP A 219 -1.98 -18.52 -21.35
N ILE A 220 -2.17 -19.33 -20.31
CA ILE A 220 -1.14 -19.66 -19.32
C ILE A 220 0.13 -20.25 -19.94
N LYS A 221 0.01 -20.93 -21.08
CA LYS A 221 1.13 -21.46 -21.87
C LYS A 221 2.13 -20.38 -22.33
N TYR A 222 1.69 -19.13 -22.47
CA TYR A 222 2.53 -18.01 -22.86
C TYR A 222 3.21 -17.32 -21.67
N ILE A 223 2.77 -17.62 -20.45
CA ILE A 223 3.33 -17.04 -19.21
C ILE A 223 4.50 -17.90 -18.75
N ASN A 224 5.71 -17.44 -19.04
CA ASN A 224 6.94 -18.16 -18.70
C ASN A 224 7.96 -17.30 -17.95
N ASP A 225 7.72 -15.99 -17.84
CA ASP A 225 8.63 -15.13 -17.11
C ASP A 225 8.51 -15.39 -15.59
N PRO A 226 9.65 -15.37 -14.85
CA PRO A 226 9.63 -15.69 -13.43
C PRO A 226 8.78 -14.75 -12.59
N TYR A 227 8.63 -13.48 -12.97
CA TYR A 227 7.90 -12.49 -12.18
C TYR A 227 6.38 -12.77 -12.19
N SER A 228 5.80 -12.99 -13.36
CA SER A 228 4.39 -13.36 -13.50
C SER A 228 4.09 -14.70 -12.82
N LEU A 229 4.98 -15.68 -12.92
CA LEU A 229 4.81 -16.96 -12.23
C LEU A 229 4.93 -16.83 -10.71
N CYS A 230 5.78 -15.93 -10.21
CA CYS A 230 5.81 -15.59 -8.79
C CYS A 230 4.49 -14.99 -8.33
N TRP A 231 3.94 -14.03 -9.08
CA TRP A 231 2.66 -13.40 -8.76
C TRP A 231 1.51 -14.41 -8.80
N LEU A 232 1.47 -15.30 -9.79
CA LEU A 232 0.48 -16.37 -9.86
C LEU A 232 0.58 -17.33 -8.67
N SER A 233 1.80 -17.68 -8.25
CA SER A 233 2.05 -18.55 -7.09
C SER A 233 1.69 -17.90 -5.75
N GLU A 234 1.80 -16.57 -5.65
CA GLU A 234 1.37 -15.78 -4.49
C GLU A 234 -0.12 -15.41 -4.52
N ASN A 235 -0.83 -15.67 -5.62
CA ASN A 235 -2.23 -15.29 -5.79
C ASN A 235 -3.13 -16.06 -4.83
N ARG A 236 -3.90 -15.30 -4.04
CA ARG A 236 -4.69 -15.85 -2.92
C ARG A 236 -5.98 -16.53 -3.37
N ASN A 237 -6.40 -16.34 -4.61
CA ASN A 237 -7.60 -16.95 -5.15
C ASN A 237 -7.37 -18.46 -5.35
N SER A 238 -8.33 -19.29 -4.96
CA SER A 238 -8.24 -20.75 -5.11
C SER A 238 -8.14 -21.22 -6.55
N LYS A 239 -8.71 -20.48 -7.51
CA LYS A 239 -8.60 -20.79 -8.95
C LYS A 239 -7.18 -20.66 -9.46
N ALA A 240 -6.39 -19.72 -8.93
CA ALA A 240 -4.98 -19.60 -9.30
C ALA A 240 -4.19 -20.84 -8.88
N LEU A 241 -4.53 -21.42 -7.72
CA LEU A 241 -3.92 -22.66 -7.25
C LEU A 241 -4.38 -23.88 -8.08
N GLU A 242 -5.64 -23.92 -8.51
CA GLU A 242 -6.12 -24.96 -9.44
C GLU A 242 -5.37 -24.90 -10.78
N LEU A 243 -5.16 -23.70 -11.33
CA LEU A 243 -4.34 -23.51 -12.54
C LEU A 243 -2.90 -24.00 -12.36
N LEU A 244 -2.31 -23.74 -11.20
CA LEU A 244 -0.95 -24.17 -10.86
C LEU A 244 -0.87 -25.69 -10.62
N GLU A 245 -1.89 -26.31 -10.03
CA GLU A 245 -1.98 -27.77 -9.89
C GLU A 245 -2.07 -28.47 -11.26
N GLU A 246 -2.77 -27.86 -12.22
CA GLU A 246 -2.83 -28.33 -13.62
C GLU A 246 -1.50 -28.08 -14.38
N ASN A 247 -0.66 -27.15 -13.92
CA ASN A 247 0.59 -26.73 -14.58
C ASN A 247 1.76 -26.70 -13.57
N PRO A 248 2.19 -27.84 -13.02
CA PRO A 248 3.12 -27.89 -11.89
C PRO A 248 4.53 -27.34 -12.21
N ASP A 249 4.93 -27.31 -13.49
CA ASP A 249 6.18 -26.69 -13.96
C ASP A 249 6.20 -25.16 -13.81
N LYS A 250 5.02 -24.54 -13.69
CA LYS A 250 4.85 -23.10 -13.52
C LYS A 250 4.84 -22.64 -12.05
N ILE A 251 4.91 -23.58 -11.10
CA ILE A 251 4.91 -23.27 -9.67
C ILE A 251 6.26 -22.69 -9.24
N ILE A 252 6.23 -21.46 -8.73
CA ILE A 252 7.35 -20.90 -7.98
C ILE A 252 7.15 -21.19 -6.50
N TRP A 253 7.79 -22.25 -6.02
CA TRP A 253 7.62 -22.78 -4.66
C TRP A 253 7.93 -21.76 -3.55
N SER A 254 8.98 -20.95 -3.73
CA SER A 254 9.35 -19.90 -2.77
C SER A 254 8.26 -18.83 -2.63
N SER A 255 7.60 -18.48 -3.73
CA SER A 255 6.47 -17.55 -3.79
C SER A 255 5.21 -18.21 -3.21
N LEU A 256 4.96 -19.49 -3.52
CA LEU A 256 3.87 -20.28 -2.93
C LEU A 256 3.97 -20.35 -1.39
N CYS A 257 5.18 -20.37 -0.83
CA CYS A 257 5.40 -20.35 0.63
C CYS A 257 4.80 -19.11 1.31
N LYS A 258 4.64 -17.98 0.60
CA LYS A 258 3.99 -16.77 1.13
C LYS A 258 2.48 -16.80 0.99
N ASN A 259 1.93 -17.71 0.20
CA ASN A 259 0.51 -17.74 -0.13
C ASN A 259 -0.32 -18.17 1.10
N PRO A 260 -1.20 -17.30 1.61
CA PRO A 260 -2.00 -17.59 2.81
C PRO A 260 -3.19 -18.53 2.54
N ASN A 261 -3.45 -18.91 1.30
CA ASN A 261 -4.54 -19.83 0.99
C ASN A 261 -4.24 -21.23 1.57
N PRO A 262 -5.18 -21.86 2.31
CA PRO A 262 -4.96 -23.19 2.87
C PRO A 262 -4.60 -24.29 1.85
N LYS A 263 -5.08 -24.18 0.59
CA LYS A 263 -4.70 -25.10 -0.49
C LYS A 263 -3.19 -25.03 -0.79
N ALA A 264 -2.59 -23.85 -0.73
CA ALA A 264 -1.15 -23.68 -0.92
C ALA A 264 -0.36 -24.37 0.20
N LEU A 265 -0.80 -24.23 1.46
CA LEU A 265 -0.18 -24.92 2.59
C LEU A 265 -0.28 -26.45 2.44
N ALA A 266 -1.44 -26.97 2.04
CA ALA A 266 -1.61 -28.40 1.80
C ALA A 266 -0.70 -28.92 0.67
N LEU A 267 -0.44 -28.10 -0.36
CA LEU A 267 0.50 -28.44 -1.43
C LEU A 267 1.96 -28.44 -0.93
N LEU A 268 2.33 -27.49 -0.06
CA LEU A 268 3.64 -27.42 0.59
C LEU A 268 3.88 -28.60 1.54
N GLU A 269 2.88 -29.00 2.33
CA GLU A 269 2.98 -30.16 3.23
C GLU A 269 3.23 -31.49 2.50
N LYS A 270 2.73 -31.60 1.26
CA LYS A 270 3.00 -32.76 0.38
C LYS A 270 4.40 -32.73 -0.25
N ASN A 271 5.07 -31.58 -0.25
CA ASN A 271 6.38 -31.37 -0.88
C ASN A 271 7.33 -30.65 0.11
N PRO A 272 7.63 -31.25 1.26
CA PRO A 272 8.36 -30.58 2.34
C PRO A 272 9.77 -30.10 1.94
N GLU A 273 10.39 -30.74 0.94
CA GLU A 273 11.69 -30.35 0.39
C GLU A 273 11.65 -29.05 -0.44
N LYS A 274 10.45 -28.59 -0.81
CA LYS A 274 10.23 -27.33 -1.53
C LYS A 274 9.95 -26.14 -0.62
N ILE A 275 9.82 -26.38 0.69
CA ILE A 275 9.49 -25.34 1.65
C ILE A 275 10.70 -24.41 1.84
N ASP A 276 10.52 -23.17 1.41
CA ASP A 276 11.36 -22.06 1.82
C ASP A 276 10.87 -21.53 3.17
N TRP A 277 11.54 -21.95 4.24
CA TRP A 277 11.17 -21.58 5.61
C TRP A 277 11.31 -20.08 5.89
N THR A 278 12.16 -19.38 5.15
CA THR A 278 12.31 -17.92 5.24
C THR A 278 11.01 -17.25 4.83
N TYR A 279 10.49 -17.60 3.65
CA TYR A 279 9.22 -17.05 3.15
C TYR A 279 8.00 -17.58 3.90
N LEU A 280 8.03 -18.85 4.30
CA LEU A 280 6.97 -19.46 5.10
C LEU A 280 6.81 -18.76 6.47
N SER A 281 7.91 -18.25 7.05
CA SER A 281 7.87 -17.51 8.32
C SER A 281 6.99 -16.26 8.24
N ALA A 282 6.88 -15.62 7.07
CA ALA A 282 5.99 -14.48 6.84
C ALA A 282 4.52 -14.89 6.56
N ASN A 283 4.22 -16.17 6.36
CA ASN A 283 2.90 -16.64 5.97
C ASN A 283 1.93 -16.73 7.17
N PRO A 284 0.84 -15.95 7.18
CA PRO A 284 -0.10 -15.95 8.32
C PRO A 284 -0.85 -17.27 8.50
N SER A 285 -0.93 -18.12 7.48
CA SER A 285 -1.60 -19.41 7.58
C SER A 285 -0.66 -20.53 8.04
N ALA A 286 0.66 -20.28 8.10
CA ALA A 286 1.66 -21.27 8.47
C ALA A 286 2.02 -21.29 9.97
N ILE A 287 1.34 -20.52 10.83
CA ILE A 287 1.69 -20.41 12.25
C ILE A 287 1.81 -21.78 12.94
N GLU A 288 0.87 -22.69 12.70
CA GLU A 288 0.90 -24.03 13.31
C GLU A 288 2.09 -24.88 12.82
N LEU A 289 2.46 -24.74 11.55
CA LEU A 289 3.61 -25.44 10.97
C LEU A 289 4.93 -24.87 11.52
N LEU A 290 5.00 -23.55 11.70
CA LEU A 290 6.15 -22.88 12.32
C LEU A 290 6.29 -23.27 13.80
N GLU A 291 5.18 -23.34 14.56
CA GLU A 291 5.19 -23.79 15.96
C GLU A 291 5.75 -25.21 16.14
N LYS A 292 5.55 -26.09 15.14
CA LYS A 292 6.11 -27.46 15.14
C LYS A 292 7.59 -27.54 14.74
N ASN A 293 8.13 -26.48 14.11
CA ASN A 293 9.50 -26.46 13.58
C ASN A 293 10.23 -25.17 14.02
N PRO A 294 10.40 -24.94 15.33
CA PRO A 294 10.93 -23.67 15.84
C PRO A 294 12.37 -23.38 15.39
N ASP A 295 13.17 -24.41 15.08
CA ASP A 295 14.54 -24.31 14.56
C ASP A 295 14.61 -23.77 13.12
N LYS A 296 13.49 -23.81 12.38
CA LYS A 296 13.40 -23.35 10.99
C LYS A 296 12.91 -21.92 10.84
N ILE A 297 12.46 -21.30 11.92
CA ILE A 297 11.84 -19.98 11.87
C ILE A 297 12.91 -18.92 11.58
N ASP A 298 12.69 -18.18 10.51
CA ASP A 298 13.41 -16.93 10.27
C ASP A 298 12.71 -15.80 11.04
N LEU A 299 13.33 -15.32 12.12
CA LEU A 299 12.78 -14.28 12.99
C LEU A 299 12.59 -12.94 12.27
N ARG A 300 13.49 -12.61 11.33
CA ARG A 300 13.39 -11.38 10.55
C ARG A 300 12.12 -11.42 9.72
N TRP A 301 11.88 -12.52 9.00
CA TRP A 301 10.68 -12.69 8.17
C TRP A 301 9.41 -12.91 8.98
N LEU A 302 9.50 -13.53 10.16
CA LEU A 302 8.37 -13.62 11.09
C LEU A 302 7.84 -12.23 11.49
N CYS A 303 8.69 -11.19 11.51
CA CYS A 303 8.26 -9.81 11.78
C CYS A 303 7.26 -9.27 10.75
N LYS A 304 7.14 -9.88 9.56
CA LYS A 304 6.09 -9.54 8.57
C LYS A 304 4.77 -10.28 8.79
N ASN A 305 4.77 -11.32 9.61
CA ASN A 305 3.61 -12.20 9.75
C ASN A 305 2.54 -11.56 10.66
N PRO A 306 1.35 -11.20 10.16
CA PRO A 306 0.35 -10.48 10.94
C PRO A 306 -0.29 -11.30 12.06
N LYS A 307 -0.06 -12.63 12.09
CA LYS A 307 -0.57 -13.55 13.13
C LYS A 307 0.51 -14.04 14.09
N ALA A 308 1.75 -13.55 13.97
CA ALA A 308 2.87 -14.03 14.79
C ALA A 308 2.86 -13.54 16.25
N GLY A 309 1.98 -12.62 16.65
CA GLY A 309 2.00 -12.01 17.98
C GLY A 309 1.97 -13.01 19.15
N LYS A 310 1.25 -14.13 19.02
CA LYS A 310 1.25 -15.20 20.03
C LYS A 310 2.56 -15.99 20.05
N LEU A 311 3.14 -16.22 18.87
CA LEU A 311 4.40 -16.95 18.72
C LEU A 311 5.58 -16.15 19.29
N PHE A 312 5.65 -14.84 19.00
CA PHE A 312 6.59 -13.93 19.67
C PHE A 312 6.42 -13.95 21.19
N GLY A 313 5.17 -13.90 21.67
CA GLY A 313 4.87 -14.01 23.09
C GLY A 313 5.44 -15.29 23.70
N LYS A 314 5.28 -16.46 23.07
CA LYS A 314 5.85 -17.73 23.55
C LYS A 314 7.39 -17.70 23.56
N MET A 315 8.02 -17.20 22.50
CA MET A 315 9.48 -17.14 22.36
C MET A 315 10.13 -16.23 23.41
N MET A 316 9.46 -15.15 23.83
CA MET A 316 9.96 -14.22 24.85
C MET A 316 10.06 -14.81 26.26
N TYR A 317 9.23 -15.80 26.57
CA TYR A 317 9.25 -16.47 27.88
C TYR A 317 10.08 -17.76 27.86
N ASP A 318 10.72 -18.07 26.74
CA ASP A 318 11.67 -19.17 26.63
C ASP A 318 13.08 -18.67 26.95
N ASP A 319 13.60 -19.06 28.11
CA ASP A 319 14.92 -18.66 28.64
C ASP A 319 16.10 -19.03 27.72
N THR A 320 15.88 -19.89 26.71
CA THR A 320 16.90 -20.30 25.74
C THR A 320 17.13 -19.27 24.63
N MET A 321 16.22 -18.30 24.45
CA MET A 321 16.25 -17.31 23.36
C MET A 321 16.74 -15.92 23.81
N ARG A 322 17.77 -15.87 24.67
CA ARG A 322 18.48 -14.61 24.96
C ARG A 322 18.98 -14.01 23.64
N HIS A 323 18.75 -12.71 23.43
CA HIS A 323 19.14 -11.95 22.23
C HIS A 323 18.28 -12.11 20.96
N PHE A 324 17.11 -12.73 21.02
CA PHE A 324 16.27 -12.78 19.81
C PHE A 324 15.71 -11.40 19.42
N ILE A 325 15.55 -10.47 20.37
CA ILE A 325 15.17 -9.07 20.11
C ILE A 325 16.13 -8.42 19.11
N ASP A 326 17.43 -8.72 19.20
CA ASP A 326 18.45 -8.19 18.30
C ASP A 326 18.33 -8.73 16.86
N LYS A 327 17.52 -9.78 16.67
CA LYS A 327 17.24 -10.41 15.36
C LYS A 327 15.90 -9.94 14.76
N LEU A 328 15.12 -9.14 15.48
CA LEU A 328 13.85 -8.63 14.99
C LEU A 328 14.06 -7.46 14.03
N ASP A 329 13.28 -7.45 12.96
CA ASP A 329 13.22 -6.32 12.04
C ASP A 329 12.14 -5.33 12.52
N TRP A 330 12.57 -4.30 13.24
CA TRP A 330 11.66 -3.32 13.83
C TRP A 330 10.92 -2.46 12.80
N HIS A 331 11.43 -2.32 11.58
CA HIS A 331 10.71 -1.63 10.50
C HIS A 331 9.45 -2.44 10.13
N TRP A 332 9.63 -3.73 9.84
CA TRP A 332 8.49 -4.61 9.52
C TRP A 332 7.56 -4.80 10.70
N LEU A 333 8.11 -4.93 11.91
CA LEU A 333 7.32 -5.14 13.11
C LEU A 333 6.46 -3.91 13.46
N SER A 334 6.97 -2.69 13.27
CA SER A 334 6.21 -1.46 13.53
C SER A 334 4.97 -1.32 12.63
N ALA A 335 5.08 -1.75 11.37
CA ALA A 335 3.95 -1.81 10.44
C ALA A 335 3.01 -3.01 10.68
N ASN A 336 3.43 -3.98 11.50
CA ASN A 336 2.70 -5.23 11.67
C ASN A 336 1.56 -5.09 12.68
N PRO A 337 0.31 -5.48 12.35
CA PRO A 337 -0.82 -5.36 13.27
C PRO A 337 -0.70 -6.22 14.53
N CYS A 338 0.19 -7.22 14.56
CA CYS A 338 0.35 -8.14 15.69
C CYS A 338 0.95 -7.49 16.96
N ILE A 339 1.47 -6.26 16.84
CA ILE A 339 2.06 -5.51 17.94
C ILE A 339 1.01 -4.87 18.87
N PHE A 340 -0.25 -4.81 18.46
CA PHE A 340 -1.33 -4.23 19.25
C PHE A 340 -2.16 -5.31 19.93
N LYS A 341 -2.52 -5.08 21.20
CA LYS A 341 -3.43 -5.94 21.98
C LYS A 341 -4.87 -5.58 21.69
#